data_AF-A0A1G8IVL7-F1
#
_entry.id   AF-A0A1G8IVL7-F1
#
_cell.length_a   1.000
_cell.length_b   1.000
_cell.length_c   1.000
_cell.angle_alpha   90.00
_cell.angle_beta   90.00
_cell.angle_gamma   90.00
#
_symmetry.space_group_name_H-M   'P 1'
#
loop_
_entity.id
_entity.type
_entity.pdbx_description
1 polymer ?
#
loop_
_entity_poly.entity_id
_entity_poly.type
_entity_poly.pdbx_seq_one_letter_code
_entity_poly.pdbx_strand_id
1 'polypeptide(L)'
;MRYYGNKELEQGHRGTLDEHTHSLKKVGEQIARSRAQIFKSQKILHQPVPKLGRAEVPQIPTAAECRILAEIFKRRATETKLSERTATIMKNVSRSLSGLAHQLEMLSDTDRQEY
;
A
#
# COMPACT_ATOMS: atom_id res chain seq x y z
N MET A 1 56.76 21.17 22.01
CA MET A 1 56.40 21.53 20.62
C MET A 1 56.47 20.27 19.77
N ARG A 2 55.35 19.81 19.20
CA ARG A 2 55.34 18.72 18.20
C ARG A 2 54.78 19.29 16.90
N TYR A 3 55.61 19.32 15.87
CA TYR A 3 55.22 19.65 14.51
C TYR A 3 54.38 18.49 13.96
N TYR A 4 53.10 18.73 13.68
CA TYR A 4 52.31 17.84 12.83
C TYR A 4 52.45 18.36 11.40
N GLY A 5 53.24 17.64 10.61
CA GLY A 5 53.41 17.91 9.18
C GLY A 5 52.09 17.73 8.44
N ASN A 6 51.81 18.69 7.56
CA ASN A 6 50.72 18.66 6.59
C ASN A 6 50.65 17.29 5.87
N LYS A 7 49.65 16.49 6.20
CA LYS A 7 49.14 15.39 5.37
C LYS A 7 47.68 15.70 5.01
N GLU A 8 47.47 16.86 4.42
CA GLU A 8 46.32 17.07 3.55
C GLU A 8 46.82 16.91 2.11
N LEU A 9 45.95 16.34 1.27
CA LEU A 9 46.03 16.24 -0.20
C LEU A 9 46.51 14.93 -0.83
N GLU A 10 46.23 13.76 -0.25
CA GLU A 10 46.11 12.53 -1.07
C GLU A 10 45.02 11.59 -0.54
N GLN A 11 43.75 12.03 -0.62
CA GLN A 11 42.65 11.07 -0.78
C GLN A 11 42.27 11.05 -2.25
N GLY A 12 42.94 10.16 -2.96
CA GLY A 12 42.78 9.92 -4.39
C GLY A 12 41.32 9.69 -4.77
N HIS A 13 40.83 10.53 -5.66
CA HIS A 13 39.69 10.22 -6.51
C HIS A 13 40.02 8.98 -7.34
N ARG A 14 39.52 7.81 -6.93
CA ARG A 14 39.53 6.60 -7.78
C ARG A 14 38.22 5.83 -7.61
N GLY A 15 37.12 6.43 -8.08
CA GLY A 15 36.11 5.62 -8.75
C GLY A 15 36.66 5.32 -10.14
N THR A 16 36.98 4.07 -10.44
CA THR A 16 37.46 3.70 -11.78
C THR A 16 36.32 3.91 -12.79
N LEU A 17 36.64 4.20 -14.06
CA LEU A 17 35.64 4.36 -15.13
C LEU A 17 34.65 3.18 -15.20
N ASP A 18 35.09 1.98 -14.81
CA ASP A 18 34.29 0.75 -14.75
C ASP A 18 33.20 0.77 -13.66
N GLU A 19 33.45 1.42 -12.52
CA GLU A 19 32.43 1.56 -11.48
C GLU A 19 31.32 2.53 -11.91
N HIS A 20 31.70 3.58 -12.65
CA HIS A 20 30.76 4.55 -13.20
C HIS A 20 29.87 3.93 -14.30
N THR A 21 30.46 3.14 -15.22
CA THR A 21 29.70 2.45 -16.26
C THR A 21 28.79 1.36 -15.67
N HIS A 22 29.24 0.62 -14.67
CA HIS A 22 28.42 -0.37 -13.96
C HIS A 22 27.26 0.28 -13.18
N SER A 23 27.50 1.43 -12.55
CA SER A 23 26.46 2.23 -11.89
C SER A 23 25.40 2.74 -12.88
N LEU A 24 25.83 3.29 -14.02
CA LEU A 24 24.93 3.73 -15.09
C LEU A 24 24.08 2.58 -15.64
N LYS A 25 24.67 1.39 -15.80
CA LYS A 25 23.93 0.20 -16.23
C LYS A 25 22.85 -0.20 -15.21
N LYS A 26 23.17 -0.21 -13.91
CA LYS A 26 22.19 -0.48 -12.83
C LYS A 26 21.06 0.54 -12.80
N VAL A 27 21.38 1.83 -12.95
CA VAL A 27 20.38 2.89 -13.05
C VAL A 27 19.49 2.70 -14.28
N GLY A 28 20.07 2.34 -15.42
CA GLY A 28 19.32 2.00 -16.64
C GLY A 28 18.35 0.84 -16.44
N GLU A 29 18.78 -0.24 -15.79
CA GLU A 29 17.93 -1.39 -15.46
C GLU A 29 16.80 -1.01 -14.49
N GLN A 30 17.07 -0.17 -13.50
CA GLN A 30 16.05 0.33 -12.56
C GLN A 30 15.01 1.19 -13.27
N ILE A 31 15.44 2.09 -14.16
CA ILE A 31 14.54 2.92 -14.98
C ILE A 31 13.68 2.02 -15.89
N ALA A 32 14.26 1.00 -16.51
CA ALA A 32 13.53 0.06 -17.36
C ALA A 32 12.46 -0.73 -16.57
N ARG A 33 12.81 -1.22 -15.38
CA ARG A 33 11.85 -1.90 -14.48
C ARG A 33 10.72 -0.97 -14.05
N SER A 34 11.04 0.27 -13.67
CA SER A 34 10.05 1.28 -13.28
C SER A 34 9.11 1.59 -14.44
N ARG A 35 9.63 1.81 -15.66
CA ARG A 35 8.81 2.06 -16.85
C ARG A 35 7.89 0.89 -17.17
N ALA A 36 8.37 -0.34 -17.08
CA ALA A 36 7.55 -1.53 -17.28
C ALA A 36 6.41 -1.64 -16.27
N GLN A 37 6.65 -1.26 -15.01
CA GLN A 37 5.63 -1.25 -13.97
C GLN A 37 4.59 -0.14 -14.18
N ILE A 38 5.02 1.06 -14.58
CA ILE A 38 4.13 2.16 -14.94
C ILE A 38 3.24 1.76 -16.11
N PHE A 39 3.80 1.16 -17.16
CA PHE A 39 3.04 0.70 -18.32
C PHE A 39 1.98 -0.35 -17.95
N LYS A 40 2.34 -1.33 -17.10
CA LYS A 40 1.39 -2.31 -16.58
C LYS A 40 0.26 -1.64 -15.78
N SER A 41 0.59 -0.64 -14.97
CA SER A 41 -0.38 0.10 -14.16
C SER A 41 -1.31 0.94 -15.02
N GLN A 42 -0.78 1.63 -16.03
CA GLN A 42 -1.57 2.39 -17.02
C GLN A 42 -2.53 1.47 -17.78
N LYS A 43 -2.09 0.26 -18.16
CA LYS A 43 -2.97 -0.72 -18.82
C LYS A 43 -4.16 -1.13 -17.94
N ILE A 44 -3.97 -1.21 -16.63
CA ILE A 44 -5.06 -1.51 -15.67
C ILE A 44 -6.00 -0.30 -15.53
N LEU A 45 -5.45 0.92 -15.42
CA LEU A 45 -6.25 2.14 -15.28
C LEU A 45 -7.09 2.45 -16.53
N HIS A 46 -6.56 2.15 -17.71
CA HIS A 46 -7.25 2.37 -18.98
C HIS A 46 -8.01 1.14 -19.48
N GLN A 47 -7.92 0.00 -18.77
CA GLN A 47 -8.83 -1.09 -19.06
C GLN A 47 -10.24 -0.64 -18.70
N PRO A 48 -11.21 -0.72 -19.63
CA PRO A 48 -12.59 -0.49 -19.28
C PRO A 48 -12.92 -1.50 -18.18
N VAL A 49 -13.36 -1.00 -17.02
CA VAL A 49 -13.91 -1.86 -15.97
C VAL A 49 -14.89 -2.78 -16.69
N PRO A 50 -14.69 -4.12 -16.64
CA PRO A 50 -15.56 -5.02 -17.37
C PRO A 50 -16.98 -4.63 -16.99
N LYS A 51 -17.78 -4.27 -18.02
CA LYS A 51 -19.20 -4.03 -17.84
C LYS A 51 -19.78 -5.37 -17.41
N LEU A 52 -19.77 -5.59 -16.10
CA LEU A 52 -20.52 -6.61 -15.42
C LEU A 52 -21.97 -6.34 -15.82
N GLY A 53 -22.41 -6.97 -16.91
CA GLY A 53 -23.71 -6.73 -17.52
C GLY A 53 -24.77 -7.02 -16.47
N ARG A 54 -25.45 -5.98 -15.97
CA ARG A 54 -26.38 -6.10 -14.84
C ARG A 54 -25.90 -7.07 -13.74
N ALA A 55 -24.60 -7.12 -13.44
CA ALA A 55 -24.26 -7.68 -12.15
C ALA A 55 -24.69 -6.60 -11.17
N GLU A 56 -25.61 -7.00 -10.30
CA GLU A 56 -25.89 -6.35 -9.03
C GLU A 56 -24.66 -5.57 -8.62
N VAL A 57 -24.76 -4.23 -8.59
CA VAL A 57 -23.77 -3.41 -7.89
C VAL A 57 -23.56 -4.15 -6.58
N PRO A 58 -22.36 -4.69 -6.28
CA PRO A 58 -22.18 -5.51 -5.10
C PRO A 58 -22.72 -4.65 -3.96
N GLN A 59 -23.85 -5.08 -3.38
CA GLN A 59 -24.60 -4.23 -2.45
C GLN A 59 -23.58 -3.81 -1.40
N ILE A 60 -23.31 -2.51 -1.34
CA ILE A 60 -22.41 -1.98 -0.34
C ILE A 60 -23.04 -2.42 0.98
N PRO A 61 -22.33 -3.24 1.79
CA PRO A 61 -22.89 -3.75 3.02
C PRO A 61 -23.35 -2.56 3.86
N THR A 62 -24.53 -2.68 4.43
CA THR A 62 -25.10 -1.66 5.31
C THR A 62 -24.19 -1.44 6.53
N ALA A 63 -24.32 -0.30 7.21
CA ALA A 63 -23.54 -0.04 8.42
C ALA A 63 -23.71 -1.15 9.48
N ALA A 64 -24.93 -1.68 9.62
CA ALA A 64 -25.23 -2.79 10.51
C ALA A 64 -24.48 -4.08 10.12
N GLU A 65 -24.47 -4.42 8.83
CA GLU A 65 -23.74 -5.59 8.32
C GLU A 65 -22.23 -5.42 8.51
N CYS A 66 -21.70 -4.23 8.26
CA CYS A 66 -20.29 -3.91 8.53
C CYS A 66 -19.93 -4.12 10.00
N ARG A 67 -20.78 -3.71 10.96
CA ARG A 67 -20.58 -3.94 12.40
C ARG A 67 -20.61 -5.43 12.75
N ILE A 68 -21.57 -6.19 12.20
CA ILE A 68 -21.67 -7.64 12.42
C ILE A 68 -20.40 -8.34 11.93
N LEU A 69 -19.97 -8.02 10.71
CA LEU A 69 -18.74 -8.60 10.13
C LEU A 69 -17.51 -8.18 10.94
N ALA A 70 -17.41 -6.92 11.35
CA ALA A 70 -16.29 -6.44 12.17
C ALA A 70 -16.14 -7.25 13.47
N GLU A 71 -17.25 -7.54 14.16
CA GLU A 71 -17.24 -8.36 15.37
C GLU A 71 -16.89 -9.83 15.09
N ILE A 72 -17.37 -10.41 13.99
CA ILE A 72 -16.99 -11.77 13.57
C ILE A 72 -15.47 -11.85 13.36
N PHE A 73 -14.90 -10.91 12.61
CA PHE A 73 -13.46 -10.88 12.31
C PHE A 73 -12.62 -10.60 13.56
N LYS A 74 -13.12 -9.76 14.47
CA LYS A 74 -12.49 -9.49 15.77
C LYS A 74 -12.42 -10.74 16.63
N ARG A 75 -13.54 -11.49 16.73
CA ARG A 75 -13.59 -12.76 17.47
C ARG A 75 -12.66 -13.80 16.86
N ARG A 76 -12.70 -13.97 15.54
CA ARG A 76 -11.80 -14.88 14.82
C ARG A 76 -10.33 -14.54 15.07
N ALA A 77 -9.97 -13.25 15.11
CA ALA A 77 -8.60 -12.83 15.39
C ALA A 77 -8.07 -13.22 16.78
N THR A 78 -8.94 -13.61 17.71
CA THR A 78 -8.58 -14.07 19.06
C THR A 78 -8.54 -15.59 19.20
N GLU A 79 -8.88 -16.33 18.13
CA GLU A 79 -8.82 -17.79 18.14
C GLU A 79 -7.37 -18.27 18.27
N THR A 80 -7.14 -19.16 19.24
CA THR A 80 -5.81 -19.68 19.64
C THR A 80 -5.10 -20.51 18.57
N LYS A 81 -5.79 -20.89 17.48
CA LYS A 81 -5.24 -21.74 16.40
C LYS A 81 -4.76 -20.95 15.17
N LEU A 82 -4.79 -19.62 15.19
CA LEU A 82 -4.38 -18.81 14.05
C LEU A 82 -2.89 -18.47 14.08
N SER A 83 -2.28 -18.41 12.90
CA SER A 83 -0.96 -17.79 12.75
C SER A 83 -1.03 -16.29 13.09
N GLU A 84 0.07 -15.72 13.60
CA GLU A 84 0.15 -14.30 13.93
C GLU A 84 -0.19 -13.39 12.73
N ARG A 85 0.27 -13.78 11.53
CA ARG A 85 -0.06 -13.09 10.28
C ARG A 85 -1.55 -13.10 10.01
N THR A 86 -2.20 -14.25 10.16
CA THR A 86 -3.65 -14.37 9.95
C THR A 86 -4.41 -13.55 10.99
N ALA A 87 -4.05 -13.63 12.27
CA ALA A 87 -4.67 -12.85 13.33
C ALA A 87 -4.55 -11.34 13.06
N THR A 88 -3.41 -10.88 12.56
CA THR A 88 -3.18 -9.48 12.17
C THR A 88 -4.08 -9.05 11.01
N ILE A 89 -4.20 -9.87 9.97
CA ILE A 89 -5.09 -9.60 8.84
C ILE A 89 -6.54 -9.48 9.34
N MET A 90 -7.00 -10.40 10.19
CA MET A 90 -8.36 -10.40 10.73
C MET A 90 -8.63 -9.14 11.58
N LYS A 91 -7.66 -8.69 12.39
CA LYS A 91 -7.76 -7.41 13.14
C LYS A 91 -7.89 -6.21 12.20
N ASN A 92 -7.09 -6.18 11.13
CA ASN A 92 -7.13 -5.07 10.17
C ASN A 92 -8.46 -5.04 9.41
N VAL A 93 -8.96 -6.19 8.98
CA VAL A 93 -10.29 -6.30 8.35
C VAL A 93 -11.39 -5.80 9.29
N SER A 94 -11.37 -6.23 10.56
CA SER A 94 -12.33 -5.76 11.57
C SER A 94 -12.30 -4.24 11.76
N ARG A 95 -11.11 -3.63 11.80
CA ARG A 95 -10.93 -2.17 11.90
C ARG A 95 -11.48 -1.44 10.68
N SER A 96 -11.17 -1.92 9.47
CA SER A 96 -11.66 -1.31 8.23
C SER A 96 -13.18 -1.37 8.14
N LEU A 97 -13.80 -2.50 8.52
CA LEU A 97 -15.26 -2.64 8.53
C LEU A 97 -15.92 -1.73 9.58
N SER A 98 -15.31 -1.58 10.75
CA SER A 98 -15.81 -0.65 11.78
C SER A 98 -15.76 0.81 11.30
N GLY A 99 -14.66 1.20 10.64
CA GLY A 99 -14.53 2.53 10.03
C GLY A 99 -15.54 2.77 8.92
N LEU A 100 -15.76 1.77 8.06
CA LEU A 100 -16.77 1.84 6.99
C LEU A 100 -18.18 1.97 7.56
N ALA A 101 -18.53 1.24 8.61
CA ALA A 101 -19.84 1.37 9.27
C ALA A 101 -20.10 2.80 9.75
N HIS A 102 -19.10 3.42 10.38
CA HIS A 102 -19.21 4.80 10.84
C HIS A 102 -19.38 5.79 9.69
N GLN A 103 -18.65 5.61 8.58
CA GLN A 103 -18.79 6.44 7.39
C GLN A 103 -20.19 6.32 6.78
N LEU A 104 -20.75 5.12 6.71
CA LEU A 104 -22.09 4.88 6.19
C LEU A 104 -23.18 5.51 7.08
N GLU A 105 -23.01 5.46 8.41
CA GLU A 105 -23.91 6.13 9.35
C GLU A 105 -23.92 7.64 9.15
N MET A 106 -22.74 8.26 9.07
CA MET A 106 -22.63 9.69 8.81
C MET A 106 -23.31 10.09 7.50
N LEU A 107 -23.13 9.30 6.43
CA LEU A 107 -23.80 9.55 5.15
C LEU A 107 -25.32 9.45 5.26
N SER A 108 -25.83 8.46 6.00
CA SER A 108 -27.28 8.30 6.22
C SER A 108 -27.90 9.41 7.08
N ASP A 109 -27.09 10.03 7.96
CA ASP A 109 -27.53 11.14 8.81
C ASP A 109 -27.52 12.47 8.04
N THR A 110 -26.58 12.67 7.10
CA THR A 110 -26.59 13.84 6.20
C THR A 110 -27.80 13.86 5.27
N ASP A 111 -28.21 12.71 4.72
CA ASP A 111 -29.41 12.63 3.85
C ASP A 111 -30.72 12.94 4.61
N ARG A 112 -30.72 12.82 5.95
CA ARG A 112 -31.88 13.13 6.81
C ARG A 112 -31.98 14.59 7.22
N GLN A 113 -30.92 15.38 7.09
CA GLN A 113 -30.91 16.78 7.51
C GLN A 113 -31.33 17.77 6.40
N GLU A 114 -31.49 17.31 5.16
CA GLU A 114 -31.91 18.15 4.03
C GLU A 114 -33.44 18.24 3.82
N TYR A 115 -34.26 17.88 4.82
CA TYR A 115 -35.74 18.03 4.80
C TYR A 115 -36.27 18.89 5.94
#